data_AF-A0A939J392-F1
#
_entry.id   AF-A0A939J392-F1
#
_cell.length_a   1.000
_cell.length_b   1.000
_cell.length_c   1.000
_cell.angle_alpha   90.00
_cell.angle_beta   90.00
_cell.angle_gamma   90.00
#
_symmetry.space_group_name_H-M   'P 1'
#
loop_
_entity.id
_entity.type
_entity.pdbx_description
1 polymer ?
#
loop_
_entity_poly.entity_id
_entity_poly.type
_entity_poly.pdbx_seq_one_letter_code
_entity_poly.pdbx_strand_id
1 'polypeptide(L)' 'MTSIPQRFAGFRSAASVLDDATLTDGQKRAALLSWRAALQRGVPDAGNGRAKQARMLHEIEDALQELAGRRQASS' A
#
# COMPACT_ATOMS: atom_id res chain seq x y z
N MET A 1 1.18 -19.25 7.20
CA MET A 1 0.19 -18.65 6.28
C MET A 1 -0.20 -17.28 6.80
N THR A 2 0.38 -16.21 6.26
CA THR A 2 -0.07 -14.84 6.60
C THR A 2 -1.18 -14.45 5.64
N SER A 3 -2.43 -14.72 6.03
CA SER A 3 -3.60 -14.25 5.29
C SER A 3 -3.65 -12.73 5.38
N ILE A 4 -3.39 -12.07 4.26
CA ILE A 4 -3.79 -10.67 4.08
C ILE A 4 -5.32 -10.64 4.16
N PRO A 5 -5.94 -9.79 4.99
CA PRO A 5 -7.39 -9.74 5.12
C PRO A 5 -8.03 -9.51 3.74
N GLN A 6 -9.04 -10.32 3.39
CA GLN A 6 -9.66 -10.39 2.06
C GLN A 6 -10.18 -9.04 1.54
N ARG A 7 -10.52 -8.12 2.45
CA ARG A 7 -10.87 -6.72 2.17
C ARG A 7 -9.76 -5.90 1.50
N PHE A 8 -8.51 -6.35 1.58
CA PHE A 8 -7.34 -5.72 0.95
C PHE A 8 -6.86 -6.46 -0.31
N ALA A 9 -7.44 -7.62 -0.64
CA ALA A 9 -7.03 -8.43 -1.79
C ALA A 9 -7.51 -7.87 -3.14
N GLY A 10 -8.41 -6.88 -3.13
CA GLY A 10 -8.95 -6.25 -4.34
C GLY A 10 -8.16 -5.04 -4.85
N PHE A 11 -7.25 -4.48 -4.05
CA PHE A 11 -6.51 -3.28 -4.45
C PHE A 11 -5.42 -3.63 -5.44
N ARG A 12 -5.57 -3.11 -6.67
CA ARG A 12 -4.61 -3.32 -7.76
C ARG A 12 -3.45 -2.30 -7.75
N SER A 13 -3.57 -1.22 -6.97
CA SER A 13 -2.58 -0.13 -6.89
C SER A 13 -2.69 0.64 -5.57
N ALA A 14 -1.63 1.35 -5.17
CA ALA A 14 -1.64 2.22 -3.98
C ALA A 14 -2.59 3.41 -4.15
N ALA A 15 -2.72 3.93 -5.38
CA ALA A 15 -3.68 4.97 -5.73
C ALA A 15 -5.13 4.54 -5.49
N SER A 16 -5.48 3.28 -5.80
CA SER A 16 -6.84 2.77 -5.54
C SER A 16 -7.19 2.74 -4.05
N VAL A 17 -6.21 2.56 -3.15
CA VAL A 17 -6.43 2.64 -1.70
C VAL A 17 -6.68 4.09 -1.28
N LEU A 18 -5.97 5.05 -1.90
CA LEU A 18 -6.15 6.48 -1.61
C LEU A 18 -7.49 7.03 -2.12
N ASP A 19 -7.94 6.56 -3.27
CA ASP A 19 -9.19 7.00 -3.92
C ASP A 19 -10.44 6.40 -3.26
N ASP A 20 -10.29 5.30 -2.51
CA ASP A 20 -11.42 4.65 -1.84
C ASP A 20 -12.07 5.57 -0.81
N ALA A 21 -13.24 6.11 -1.15
CA ALA A 21 -14.02 7.01 -0.31
C ALA A 21 -14.65 6.31 0.91
N THR A 22 -14.70 4.97 0.91
CA THR A 22 -15.23 4.19 2.04
C THR A 22 -14.22 4.03 3.17
N LEU A 23 -12.95 4.35 2.92
CA LEU A 23 -11.86 4.26 3.89
C LEU A 23 -11.53 5.64 4.48
N THR A 24 -11.44 5.69 5.80
CA THR A 24 -10.81 6.82 6.51
C THR A 24 -9.31 6.87 6.27
N ASP A 25 -8.68 8.02 6.45
CA ASP A 25 -7.23 8.17 6.32
C ASP A 25 -6.44 7.21 7.22
N GLY A 26 -6.94 6.93 8.44
CA GLY A 26 -6.34 5.93 9.32
C GLY A 26 -6.37 4.52 8.74
N GLN A 27 -7.49 4.14 8.11
CA GLN A 27 -7.65 2.83 7.45
C GLN A 27 -6.80 2.73 6.18
N LYS A 28 -6.73 3.80 5.37
CA LYS A 28 -5.86 3.88 4.18
C LYS A 28 -4.41 3.68 4.56
N ARG A 29 -3.94 4.37 5.61
CA ARG A 29 -2.58 4.22 6.14
C ARG A 29 -2.30 2.79 6.60
N ALA A 30 -3.22 2.20 7.37
CA ALA A 30 -3.06 0.84 7.88
C ALA A 30 -3.00 -0.20 6.75
N ALA A 31 -3.81 0.00 5.69
CA ALA A 31 -3.81 -0.85 4.50
C ALA A 31 -2.47 -0.77 3.75
N LEU A 32 -2.00 0.44 3.46
CA LEU A 32 -0.72 0.68 2.77
C LEU A 32 0.48 0.12 3.55
N LEU A 33 0.52 0.30 4.87
CA LEU A 33 1.58 -0.26 5.72
C LEU A 33 1.54 -1.80 5.74
N SER A 34 0.35 -2.39 5.83
CA SER A 34 0.19 -3.84 5.79
C SER A 34 0.65 -4.42 4.46
N TRP A 35 0.35 -3.72 3.36
CA TRP A 35 0.77 -4.11 2.03
C TRP A 35 2.30 -3.99 1.84
N ARG A 36 2.91 -2.90 2.31
CA ARG A 36 4.37 -2.72 2.32
C ARG A 36 5.06 -3.88 3.05
N ALA A 37 4.58 -4.23 4.24
CA ALA A 37 5.14 -5.32 5.04
C ALA A 37 4.99 -6.68 4.33
N ALA A 38 3.85 -6.92 3.66
CA ALA A 38 3.65 -8.14 2.89
C ALA A 38 4.59 -8.22 1.68
N LEU A 39 4.79 -7.12 0.96
CA LEU A 39 5.74 -7.05 -0.16
C LEU A 39 7.17 -7.27 0.31
N GLN A 40 7.60 -6.69 1.43
CA GLN A 40 8.95 -6.89 1.97
C GLN A 40 9.20 -8.33 2.44
N ARG A 41 8.16 -9.02 2.91
CA ARG A 41 8.24 -10.43 3.33
C ARG A 41 8.15 -11.42 2.16
N GLY A 42 7.58 -11.00 1.03
CA GLY A 42 7.56 -11.80 -0.19
C GLY A 42 8.97 -12.02 -0.71
N VAL A 43 9.38 -13.27 -0.89
CA VAL A 43 10.64 -13.59 -1.58
C VAL A 43 10.45 -13.23 -3.05
N PRO A 44 11.23 -12.28 -3.61
CA PRO A 44 11.14 -11.97 -5.03
C PRO A 44 11.55 -13.20 -5.84
N ASP A 45 10.63 -13.70 -6.66
CA ASP A 45 10.93 -14.76 -7.62
C ASP A 45 12.00 -14.28 -8.61
N ALA A 46 12.97 -15.14 -8.90
CA ALA A 46 14.22 -14.76 -9.57
C ALA A 46 13.95 -14.22 -10.98
N GLY A 47 14.06 -12.90 -11.15
CA GLY A 47 13.83 -12.19 -12.42
C GLY A 47 13.08 -10.87 -12.22
N ASN A 48 12.00 -10.68 -13.00
CA ASN A 48 11.16 -9.46 -13.00
C ASN A 48 10.41 -9.20 -11.68
N GLY A 49 10.39 -10.16 -10.75
CA GLY A 49 9.74 -10.04 -9.44
C GLY A 49 10.33 -8.91 -8.59
N ARG A 50 11.66 -8.75 -8.59
CA ARG A 50 12.34 -7.71 -7.79
C ARG A 50 12.05 -6.29 -8.31
N ALA A 51 12.11 -6.07 -9.63
CA ALA A 51 11.82 -4.76 -10.22
C ALA A 51 10.35 -4.36 -10.03
N LYS A 52 9.43 -5.31 -10.21
CA LYS A 52 8.00 -5.12 -9.95
C LYS A 52 7.74 -4.82 -8.48
N GLN A 53 8.36 -5.58 -7.57
CA GLN A 53 8.24 -5.35 -6.12
C GLN A 53 8.80 -3.98 -5.71
N ALA A 54 9.94 -3.56 -6.25
CA ALA A 54 10.53 -2.24 -5.99
C ALA A 54 9.59 -1.11 -6.46
N ARG A 55 9.02 -1.24 -7.66
CA ARG A 55 8.02 -0.29 -8.16
C ARG A 55 6.78 -0.21 -7.26
N MET A 56 6.25 -1.35 -6.84
CA MET A 56 5.07 -1.38 -5.95
C MET A 56 5.39 -0.80 -4.57
N LEU A 57 6.60 -1.01 -4.04
CA LEU A 57 7.05 -0.38 -2.80
C LEU A 57 7.11 1.14 -2.95
N HIS A 58 7.62 1.65 -4.07
CA HIS A 58 7.68 3.08 -4.35
C HIS A 58 6.27 3.69 -4.43
N GLU A 59 5.35 3.05 -5.17
CA GLU A 59 3.95 3.50 -5.26
C GLU A 59 3.26 3.57 -3.89
N ILE A 60 3.58 2.63 -2.98
CA ILE A 60 3.05 2.65 -1.61
C ILE A 60 3.67 3.77 -0.77
N GLU A 61 4.96 4.05 -0.93
CA GLU A 61 5.65 5.14 -0.22
C GLU A 61 5.12 6.51 -0.64
N ASP A 62 4.93 6.73 -1.95
CA ASP A 62 4.31 7.94 -2.48
C ASP A 62 2.90 8.15 -1.90
N ALA A 63 2.09 7.08 -1.87
CA ALA A 63 0.74 7.16 -1.33
C ALA A 63 0.72 7.47 0.18
N LEU A 64 1.68 6.94 0.94
CA LEU A 64 1.82 7.25 2.36
C LEU A 64 2.25 8.71 2.59
N GLN A 65 3.14 9.26 1.74
CA GLN A 65 3.54 10.66 1.81
C GLN A 65 2.38 11.59 1.48
N GLU A 66 1.61 11.28 0.43
CA GLU A 66 0.43 12.06 0.06
C GLU A 66 -0.60 12.10 1.20
N LEU A 67 -0.86 10.95 1.81
CA LEU A 67 -1.78 10.86 2.95
C LEU A 67 -1.27 11.65 4.18
N ALA A 68 0.05 11.67 4.42
CA ALA A 68 0.64 12.48 5.46
C ALA A 68 0.48 13.98 5.17
N GLY A 69 0.65 14.40 3.92
CA GLY A 69 0.42 15.78 3.47
C GLY A 69 -1.04 16.22 3.63
N ARG A 70 -2.01 15.36 3.23
CA ARG A 70 -3.45 15.62 3.40
C ARG A 70 -3.83 15.84 4.86
N ARG A 71 -3.29 15.02 5.77
CA ARG A 71 -3.52 15.16 7.21
C ARG A 71 -2.96 16.47 7.77
N GLN A 72 -1.80 16.93 7.30
CA GLN A 72 -1.19 18.19 7.73
C GLN A 72 -1.94 19.42 7.22
N ALA A 73 -2.51 19.36 6.01
CA ALA A 73 -3.34 20.44 5.46
C ALA A 73 -4.72 20.57 6.15
N SER A 74 -5.12 19.54 6.91
CA SER A 74 -6.39 19.49 7.63
C SER A 74 -6.26 19.89 9.12
N SER A 75 -5.08 20.37 9.54
CA SER A 75 -4.75 20.78 10.92
C SER A 75 -4.67 22.30 11.06
#